data_AF-A0A524DLN3-F1
#
_entry.id   AF-A0A524DLN3-F1
#
_cell.length_a   1.000
_cell.length_b   1.000
_cell.length_c   1.000
_cell.angle_alpha   90.00
_cell.angle_beta   90.00
_cell.angle_gamma   90.00
#
_symmetry.space_group_name_H-M   'P 1'
#
loop_
_entity.id
_entity.type
_entity.pdbx_description
1 polymer ?
#
loop_
_entity_poly.entity_id
_entity_poly.type
_entity_poly.pdbx_seq_one_letter_code
_entity_poly.pdbx_strand_id
1 'polypeptide(L)'
;MPVEFYNPPKTILASGTKKGVELGGDKSILSIDSRHNFYTEGPIFTELSWAEFYQEEGIEDQIDTFTTTEFKSVRDDPEALVKTIVNSLNNIINNKRLFYGIVDFEVDAFMNQNCVIPGLKLDLNIINKLLEAHKKSRDQDLFPKIIIDKGGMKKINVEFQGTKKRNLQIPGSKLEDISDLLRRAKGFATGIVCTSRGAANLYIMSDNIVFKEDELSELYIDQENIMIIEMGIQRKLLFPISWFRIDLGIKSLETLEIWDEIRENPILNKTIDEYDNYISSLIYKKYKSVASREIGVDLEDDFYSMTPQERDKALKDMAEAIKFLTKKYRE
;
A
#
# COMPACT_ATOMS: atom_id res chain seq x y z
N MET A 1 -10.32 -6.72 10.16
CA MET A 1 -10.34 -5.56 11.08
C MET A 1 -10.19 -4.34 10.21
N PRO A 2 -11.11 -3.35 10.31
CA PRO A 2 -11.02 -2.14 9.52
C PRO A 2 -9.76 -1.35 9.91
N VAL A 3 -9.08 -0.83 8.90
CA VAL A 3 -7.93 0.08 9.00
C VAL A 3 -8.42 1.48 8.65
N GLU A 4 -8.05 2.48 9.45
CA GLU A 4 -8.30 3.88 9.06
C GLU A 4 -7.22 4.33 8.08
N PHE A 5 -7.63 4.84 6.92
CA PHE A 5 -6.73 5.44 5.94
C PHE A 5 -6.93 6.94 5.94
N TYR A 6 -5.96 7.66 6.50
CA TYR A 6 -5.93 9.11 6.60
C TYR A 6 -5.36 9.76 5.35
N ASN A 7 -6.01 10.85 4.94
CA ASN A 7 -5.76 11.58 3.70
C ASN A 7 -5.68 10.61 2.50
N PRO A 8 -6.71 9.77 2.30
CA PRO A 8 -6.67 8.76 1.26
C PRO A 8 -6.54 9.42 -0.12
N PRO A 9 -5.86 8.76 -1.08
CA PRO A 9 -5.86 9.16 -2.48
C PRO A 9 -7.27 9.43 -2.99
N LYS A 10 -7.49 10.46 -3.80
CA LYS A 10 -8.84 10.76 -4.30
C LYS A 10 -9.36 9.68 -5.25
N THR A 11 -8.46 8.97 -5.93
CA THR A 11 -8.82 7.85 -6.81
C THR A 11 -9.54 6.72 -6.08
N ILE A 12 -9.23 6.44 -4.81
CA ILE A 12 -9.99 5.43 -4.04
C ILE A 12 -11.42 5.90 -3.70
N LEU A 13 -11.68 7.21 -3.82
CA LEU A 13 -12.95 7.86 -3.60
C LEU A 13 -13.68 8.18 -4.90
N ALA A 14 -13.08 7.84 -6.04
CA ALA A 14 -13.59 8.22 -7.33
C ALA A 14 -14.99 7.66 -7.56
N SER A 15 -15.81 8.46 -8.21
CA SER A 15 -17.25 8.34 -8.26
C SER A 15 -17.78 8.40 -9.68
N GLY A 16 -19.03 8.00 -9.86
CA GLY A 16 -19.71 8.08 -11.13
C GLY A 16 -21.15 8.54 -10.99
N THR A 17 -21.76 8.82 -12.13
CA THR A 17 -23.19 9.09 -12.30
C THR A 17 -23.65 8.56 -13.66
N LYS A 18 -24.91 8.79 -14.00
CA LYS A 18 -25.41 8.57 -15.37
C LYS A 18 -24.80 9.54 -16.40
N LYS A 19 -24.25 10.67 -15.95
CA LYS A 19 -23.68 11.70 -16.85
C LYS A 19 -22.20 11.48 -17.15
N GLY A 20 -21.51 10.70 -16.35
CA GLY A 20 -20.07 10.56 -16.46
C GLY A 20 -19.47 9.82 -15.28
N VAL A 21 -18.16 9.63 -15.33
CA VAL A 21 -17.39 8.92 -14.31
C VAL A 21 -16.03 9.58 -14.13
N GLU A 22 -15.50 9.52 -12.92
CA GLU A 22 -14.12 9.91 -12.65
C GLU A 22 -13.17 8.81 -13.10
N LEU A 23 -12.13 9.18 -13.84
CA LEU A 23 -11.08 8.30 -14.36
C LEU A 23 -9.71 8.87 -13.99
N GLY A 24 -8.71 7.99 -13.92
CA GLY A 24 -7.32 8.35 -13.67
C GLY A 24 -6.68 7.50 -12.58
N GLY A 25 -5.52 7.94 -12.11
CA GLY A 25 -4.60 7.16 -11.29
C GLY A 25 -3.95 7.96 -10.17
N ASP A 26 -3.55 7.27 -9.11
CA ASP A 26 -2.78 7.86 -8.02
C ASP A 26 -1.69 6.90 -7.55
N LYS A 27 -0.45 7.38 -7.53
CA LYS A 27 0.70 6.72 -6.95
C LYS A 27 1.22 7.54 -5.79
N SER A 28 1.33 6.93 -4.62
CA SER A 28 1.65 7.64 -3.37
C SER A 28 2.54 6.83 -2.44
N ILE A 29 3.35 7.54 -1.65
CA ILE A 29 4.11 6.97 -0.54
C ILE A 29 3.17 6.79 0.66
N LEU A 30 3.15 5.57 1.21
CA LEU A 30 2.31 5.20 2.34
C LEU A 30 3.14 4.98 3.61
N SER A 31 2.62 5.43 4.74
CA SER A 31 3.13 5.06 6.06
C SER A 31 2.07 4.38 6.92
N ILE A 32 2.53 3.68 7.96
CA ILE A 32 1.71 2.97 8.94
C ILE A 32 2.09 3.35 10.37
N ASP A 33 1.10 3.47 11.25
CA ASP A 33 1.33 3.69 12.70
C ASP A 33 1.22 2.40 13.52
N SER A 34 1.45 2.50 14.83
CA SER A 34 1.31 1.36 15.77
C SER A 34 -0.11 0.79 15.88
N ARG A 35 -1.14 1.53 15.44
CA ARG A 35 -2.54 1.10 15.38
C ARG A 35 -2.92 0.53 14.02
N HIS A 36 -1.94 0.39 13.12
CA HIS A 36 -2.09 -0.09 11.75
C HIS A 36 -2.86 0.87 10.84
N ASN A 37 -3.00 2.14 11.21
CA ASN A 37 -3.61 3.15 10.36
C ASN A 37 -2.66 3.55 9.24
N PHE A 38 -3.22 3.79 8.06
CA PHE A 38 -2.46 4.27 6.91
C PHE A 38 -2.50 5.77 6.76
N TYR A 39 -1.42 6.33 6.23
CA TYR A 39 -1.28 7.75 5.92
C TYR A 39 -0.63 7.93 4.55
N THR A 40 -1.20 8.79 3.72
CA THR A 40 -0.54 9.29 2.52
C THR A 40 0.48 10.36 2.91
N GLU A 41 1.76 10.10 2.67
CA GLU A 41 2.85 11.00 3.07
C GLU A 41 3.30 11.92 1.92
N GLY A 42 3.25 11.43 0.68
CA GLY A 42 3.67 12.19 -0.49
C GLY A 42 3.11 11.59 -1.79
N PRO A 43 2.26 12.32 -2.53
CA PRO A 43 1.81 11.89 -3.85
C PRO A 43 2.95 12.01 -4.85
N ILE A 44 3.20 10.95 -5.60
CA ILE A 44 4.18 10.87 -6.70
C ILE A 44 3.49 11.24 -8.01
N PHE A 45 2.29 10.73 -8.20
CA PHE A 45 1.44 10.99 -9.33
C PHE A 45 0.00 10.99 -8.87
N THR A 46 -0.78 11.96 -9.32
CA THR A 46 -2.23 12.00 -9.19
C THR A 46 -2.79 12.62 -10.46
N GLU A 47 -3.66 11.89 -11.13
CA GLU A 47 -4.47 12.38 -12.23
C GLU A 47 -5.91 11.97 -11.98
N LEU A 48 -6.82 12.94 -12.05
CA LEU A 48 -8.25 12.68 -11.98
C LEU A 48 -8.95 13.53 -13.03
N SER A 49 -9.72 12.87 -13.88
CA SER A 49 -10.47 13.47 -14.96
C SER A 49 -11.94 13.07 -14.86
N TRP A 50 -12.84 14.01 -15.11
CA TRP A 50 -14.24 13.71 -15.33
C TRP A 50 -14.44 13.34 -16.80
N ALA A 51 -14.85 12.11 -17.05
CA ALA A 51 -15.25 11.64 -18.37
C ALA A 51 -16.77 11.74 -18.50
N GLU A 52 -17.25 12.67 -19.31
CA GLU A 52 -18.66 12.86 -19.59
C GLU A 52 -19.13 11.85 -20.64
N PHE A 53 -20.28 11.23 -20.42
CA PHE A 53 -20.88 10.32 -21.39
C PHE A 53 -21.79 11.07 -22.37
N TYR A 54 -21.92 10.50 -23.57
CA TYR A 54 -22.97 10.91 -24.49
C TYR A 54 -24.35 10.85 -23.82
N GLN A 55 -25.23 11.79 -24.17
CA GLN A 55 -26.62 11.80 -23.70
C GLN A 55 -27.61 11.22 -24.73
N GLU A 56 -27.08 10.69 -25.85
CA GLU A 56 -27.87 10.11 -26.95
C GLU A 56 -28.20 8.64 -26.68
N GLU A 57 -29.45 8.26 -26.98
CA GLU A 57 -29.95 6.90 -26.75
C GLU A 57 -29.16 5.86 -27.58
N GLY A 58 -28.61 4.85 -26.90
CA GLY A 58 -27.81 3.76 -27.49
C GLY A 58 -26.30 3.95 -27.40
N ILE A 59 -25.80 5.10 -26.95
CA ILE A 59 -24.36 5.38 -26.77
C ILE A 59 -24.02 6.01 -25.42
N GLU A 60 -24.92 5.96 -24.43
CA GLU A 60 -24.80 6.61 -23.11
C GLU A 60 -23.68 6.07 -22.22
N ASP A 61 -23.00 5.01 -22.65
CA ASP A 61 -21.82 4.45 -21.99
C ASP A 61 -20.50 4.85 -22.67
N GLN A 62 -20.55 5.57 -23.79
CA GLN A 62 -19.38 6.06 -24.51
C GLN A 62 -18.99 7.43 -23.98
N ILE A 63 -17.68 7.67 -23.85
CA ILE A 63 -17.14 8.94 -23.40
C ILE A 63 -17.19 9.94 -24.55
N ASP A 64 -17.83 11.08 -24.32
CA ASP A 64 -17.90 12.21 -25.25
C ASP A 64 -16.72 13.18 -25.02
N THR A 65 -16.54 13.60 -23.76
CA THR A 65 -15.49 14.56 -23.41
C THR A 65 -14.75 14.19 -22.14
N PHE A 66 -13.52 14.70 -22.02
CA PHE A 66 -12.69 14.58 -20.83
C PHE A 66 -12.36 15.96 -20.29
N THR A 67 -12.56 16.15 -18.99
CA THR A 67 -12.12 17.35 -18.28
C THR A 67 -11.20 16.94 -17.14
N THR A 68 -9.93 17.29 -17.23
CA THR A 68 -8.98 17.09 -16.13
C THR A 68 -9.38 17.95 -14.95
N THR A 69 -9.68 17.31 -13.83
CA THR A 69 -10.06 17.98 -12.57
C THR A 69 -8.86 18.16 -11.64
N GLU A 70 -7.87 17.28 -11.77
CA GLU A 70 -6.65 17.31 -10.99
C GLU A 70 -5.50 16.65 -11.76
N PHE A 71 -4.34 17.29 -11.71
CA PHE A 71 -3.12 16.73 -12.23
C PHE A 71 -1.94 17.22 -11.40
N LYS A 72 -1.17 16.29 -10.85
CA LYS A 72 0.08 16.54 -10.17
C LYS A 72 1.00 15.35 -10.39
N SER A 73 2.17 15.59 -10.96
CA SER A 73 3.16 14.53 -11.18
C SER A 73 4.55 15.05 -10.84
N VAL A 74 5.28 14.26 -10.05
CA VAL A 74 6.73 14.35 -9.89
C VAL A 74 7.42 13.09 -10.41
N ARG A 75 6.66 12.18 -11.03
CA ARG A 75 7.12 10.85 -11.48
C ARG A 75 8.30 10.92 -12.43
N ASP A 76 8.30 11.91 -13.30
CA ASP A 76 9.26 12.07 -14.40
C ASP A 76 10.25 13.23 -14.12
N ASP A 77 10.27 13.78 -12.90
CA ASP A 77 11.16 14.86 -12.45
C ASP A 77 12.08 14.35 -11.32
N PRO A 78 13.37 14.09 -11.60
CA PRO A 78 14.31 13.56 -10.62
C PRO A 78 14.44 14.42 -9.35
N GLU A 79 14.52 15.74 -9.48
CA GLU A 79 14.71 16.63 -8.33
C GLU A 79 13.45 16.69 -7.46
N ALA A 80 12.28 16.81 -8.09
CA ALA A 80 11.01 16.83 -7.38
C ALA A 80 10.68 15.49 -6.73
N LEU A 81 11.02 14.36 -7.37
CA LEU A 81 10.83 13.02 -6.83
C LEU A 81 11.72 12.80 -5.60
N VAL A 82 13.03 13.10 -5.70
CA VAL A 82 13.97 13.04 -4.56
C VAL A 82 13.44 13.87 -3.40
N LYS A 83 13.04 15.11 -3.65
CA LYS A 83 12.47 15.99 -2.61
C LYS A 83 11.23 15.40 -1.97
N THR A 84 10.36 14.76 -2.75
CA THR A 84 9.12 14.13 -2.27
C THR A 84 9.43 12.93 -1.37
N ILE A 85 10.36 12.06 -1.77
CA ILE A 85 10.78 10.91 -0.96
C ILE A 85 11.43 11.38 0.35
N VAL A 86 12.38 12.32 0.28
CA VAL A 86 13.08 12.87 1.45
C VAL A 86 12.11 13.49 2.45
N ASN A 87 11.18 14.32 1.98
CA ASN A 87 10.17 14.93 2.85
C ASN A 87 9.25 13.88 3.47
N SER A 88 8.87 12.85 2.71
CA SER A 88 8.02 11.77 3.20
C SER A 88 8.71 10.96 4.30
N LEU A 89 9.96 10.54 4.10
CA LEU A 89 10.73 9.81 5.11
C LEU A 89 10.93 10.64 6.39
N ASN A 90 11.28 11.92 6.25
CA ASN A 90 11.40 12.82 7.40
C ASN A 90 10.08 12.98 8.16
N ASN A 91 8.96 13.13 7.45
CA ASN A 91 7.63 13.18 8.07
C ASN A 91 7.29 11.88 8.80
N ILE A 92 7.60 10.73 8.22
CA ILE A 92 7.39 9.41 8.84
C ILE A 92 8.14 9.31 10.17
N ILE A 93 9.42 9.67 10.18
CA ILE A 93 10.27 9.66 11.39
C ILE A 93 9.71 10.61 12.45
N ASN A 94 9.43 11.86 12.06
CA ASN A 94 8.93 12.89 12.97
C ASN A 94 7.58 12.51 13.61
N ASN A 95 6.73 11.82 12.87
CA ASN A 95 5.42 11.35 13.35
C ASN A 95 5.47 9.97 14.03
N LYS A 96 6.67 9.38 14.20
CA LYS A 96 6.87 8.04 14.79
C LYS A 96 6.05 6.95 14.08
N ARG A 97 6.07 6.97 12.75
CA ARG A 97 5.42 5.99 11.87
C ARG A 97 6.48 5.11 11.20
N LEU A 98 6.05 4.19 10.35
CA LEU A 98 6.91 3.36 9.51
C LEU A 98 6.55 3.59 8.04
N PHE A 99 7.55 3.66 7.17
CA PHE A 99 7.35 3.53 5.74
C PHE A 99 6.75 2.15 5.46
N TYR A 100 5.55 2.13 4.90
CA TYR A 100 4.84 0.90 4.61
C TYR A 100 5.14 0.41 3.20
N GLY A 101 5.19 1.33 2.23
CA GLY A 101 5.35 0.98 0.84
C GLY A 101 4.93 2.09 -0.11
N ILE A 102 4.86 1.76 -1.39
CA ILE A 102 4.23 2.58 -2.43
C ILE A 102 2.89 1.94 -2.79
N VAL A 103 1.86 2.78 -2.87
CA VAL A 103 0.54 2.37 -3.32
C VAL A 103 0.23 3.01 -4.67
N ASP A 104 -0.45 2.25 -5.52
CA ASP A 104 -0.97 2.66 -6.81
C ASP A 104 -2.47 2.32 -6.86
N PHE A 105 -3.29 3.25 -7.32
CA PHE A 105 -4.72 3.09 -7.52
C PHE A 105 -5.11 3.59 -8.90
N GLU A 106 -5.86 2.77 -9.64
CA GLU A 106 -6.31 3.10 -11.00
C GLU A 106 -7.83 2.94 -11.11
N VAL A 107 -8.54 4.02 -11.39
CA VAL A 107 -10.01 4.08 -11.45
C VAL A 107 -10.53 3.79 -12.85
N ASP A 108 -9.71 4.07 -13.86
CA ASP A 108 -10.06 3.83 -15.26
C ASP A 108 -10.09 2.34 -15.62
N ALA A 109 -9.58 1.48 -14.74
CA ALA A 109 -9.01 0.23 -15.17
C ALA A 109 -10.01 -0.90 -15.48
N PHE A 110 -11.31 -0.64 -15.40
CA PHE A 110 -12.32 -1.54 -15.97
C PHE A 110 -12.74 -1.12 -17.38
N MET A 111 -12.56 0.16 -17.76
CA MET A 111 -13.09 0.73 -18.99
C MET A 111 -12.22 0.45 -20.23
N ASN A 112 -10.97 0.04 -20.04
CA ASN A 112 -10.09 -0.39 -21.12
C ASN A 112 -9.73 -1.88 -20.94
N GLN A 113 -9.90 -2.68 -22.01
CA GLN A 113 -9.49 -4.10 -22.02
C GLN A 113 -7.98 -4.28 -21.75
N ASN A 114 -7.20 -3.21 -21.87
CA ASN A 114 -5.75 -3.17 -21.68
C ASN A 114 -5.31 -2.59 -20.34
N CYS A 115 -6.18 -2.47 -19.33
CA CYS A 115 -5.71 -1.97 -18.04
C CYS A 115 -4.89 -3.04 -17.30
N VAL A 116 -3.58 -2.86 -17.43
CA VAL A 116 -2.55 -3.71 -16.83
C VAL A 116 -2.04 -2.96 -15.60
N ILE A 117 -2.63 -3.21 -14.42
CA ILE A 117 -1.82 -3.10 -13.21
C ILE A 117 -0.75 -4.18 -13.32
N PRO A 118 0.55 -3.84 -13.36
CA PRO A 118 1.60 -4.83 -13.52
C PRO A 118 1.50 -5.88 -12.39
N GLY A 119 1.65 -7.15 -12.76
CA GLY A 119 1.57 -8.26 -11.81
C GLY A 119 0.16 -8.83 -11.60
N LEU A 120 -0.87 -8.29 -12.27
CA LEU A 120 -2.19 -8.88 -12.31
C LEU A 120 -2.48 -9.44 -13.71
N LYS A 121 -2.71 -10.75 -13.81
CA LYS A 121 -3.17 -11.41 -15.05
C LYS A 121 -4.52 -12.05 -14.79
N LEU A 122 -5.57 -11.46 -15.37
CA LEU A 122 -6.93 -11.97 -15.28
C LEU A 122 -7.45 -12.35 -16.66
N ASP A 123 -8.33 -13.35 -16.67
CA ASP A 123 -9.06 -13.70 -17.88
C ASP A 123 -9.97 -12.56 -18.31
N LEU A 124 -10.08 -12.35 -19.63
CA LEU A 124 -10.94 -11.32 -20.23
C LEU A 124 -12.39 -11.43 -19.75
N ASN A 125 -12.87 -12.65 -19.49
CA ASN A 125 -14.20 -12.90 -18.94
C ASN A 125 -14.42 -12.26 -17.57
N ILE A 126 -13.40 -12.26 -16.69
CA ILE A 126 -13.47 -11.64 -15.37
C ILE A 126 -13.46 -10.11 -15.54
N ILE A 127 -12.57 -9.58 -16.38
CA ILE A 127 -12.49 -8.14 -16.68
C ILE A 127 -13.84 -7.62 -17.17
N ASN A 128 -14.47 -8.32 -18.12
CA ASN A 128 -15.78 -7.95 -18.64
C ASN A 128 -16.87 -7.97 -17.55
N LYS A 129 -16.85 -8.95 -16.63
CA LYS A 129 -17.78 -8.98 -15.49
C LYS A 129 -17.57 -7.79 -14.55
N LEU A 130 -16.32 -7.41 -14.28
CA LEU A 130 -15.98 -6.26 -13.44
C LEU A 130 -16.44 -4.95 -14.07
N LEU A 131 -16.21 -4.77 -15.38
CA LEU A 131 -16.70 -3.63 -16.14
C LEU A 131 -18.23 -3.51 -16.10
N GLU A 132 -18.93 -4.60 -16.41
CA GLU A 132 -20.39 -4.61 -16.41
C GLU A 132 -20.97 -4.37 -15.01
N ALA A 133 -20.28 -4.83 -13.96
CA ALA A 133 -20.65 -4.53 -12.59
C ALA A 133 -20.45 -3.04 -12.26
N HIS A 134 -19.29 -2.48 -12.61
CA HIS A 134 -18.95 -1.08 -12.40
C HIS A 134 -19.98 -0.16 -13.08
N LYS A 135 -20.30 -0.39 -14.36
CA LYS A 135 -21.33 0.38 -15.10
C LYS A 135 -22.68 0.40 -14.40
N LYS A 136 -23.10 -0.73 -13.81
CA LYS A 136 -24.40 -0.87 -13.12
C LYS A 136 -24.44 -0.20 -11.76
N SER A 137 -23.29 0.01 -11.12
CA SER A 137 -23.20 0.54 -9.77
C SER A 137 -22.71 1.97 -9.71
N ARG A 138 -22.07 2.48 -10.76
CA ARG A 138 -21.44 3.80 -10.76
C ARG A 138 -22.43 4.94 -10.51
N ASP A 139 -23.71 4.78 -10.81
CA ASP A 139 -24.74 5.81 -10.57
C ASP A 139 -25.42 5.71 -9.20
N GLN A 140 -24.97 4.78 -8.35
CA GLN A 140 -25.53 4.55 -7.02
C GLN A 140 -24.68 5.25 -5.94
N ASP A 141 -25.31 5.73 -4.85
CA ASP A 141 -24.61 6.30 -3.68
C ASP A 141 -23.93 5.21 -2.84
N LEU A 142 -22.98 4.50 -3.47
CA LEU A 142 -22.30 3.35 -2.89
C LEU A 142 -20.84 3.62 -2.58
N PHE A 143 -20.23 4.70 -3.07
CA PHE A 143 -18.81 4.98 -2.92
C PHE A 143 -18.37 5.17 -1.45
N PRO A 144 -17.08 4.94 -1.13
CA PRO A 144 -16.59 5.11 0.24
C PRO A 144 -16.85 6.51 0.78
N LYS A 145 -17.33 6.61 2.03
CA LYS A 145 -17.69 7.90 2.63
C LYS A 145 -16.50 8.49 3.38
N ILE A 146 -16.10 9.70 3.01
CA ILE A 146 -15.09 10.46 3.75
C ILE A 146 -15.63 10.77 5.14
N ILE A 147 -14.89 10.36 6.16
CA ILE A 147 -15.09 10.72 7.56
C ILE A 147 -14.11 11.84 7.88
N ILE A 148 -14.60 12.95 8.41
CA ILE A 148 -13.75 14.03 8.91
C ILE A 148 -13.58 13.82 10.41
N ASP A 149 -12.34 13.64 10.87
CA ASP A 149 -12.07 13.47 12.28
C ASP A 149 -12.15 14.80 13.06
N LYS A 150 -12.00 14.73 14.39
CA LYS A 150 -12.08 15.91 15.26
C LYS A 150 -10.98 16.96 14.99
N GLY A 151 -9.90 16.58 14.31
CA GLY A 151 -8.80 17.45 13.91
C GLY A 151 -8.94 17.98 12.47
N GLY A 152 -10.03 17.67 11.77
CA GLY A 152 -10.25 18.07 10.38
C GLY A 152 -9.55 17.17 9.36
N MET A 153 -8.90 16.08 9.78
CA MET A 153 -8.28 15.14 8.85
C MET A 153 -9.35 14.26 8.20
N LYS A 154 -9.22 14.10 6.89
CA LYS A 154 -10.09 13.22 6.10
C LYS A 154 -9.61 11.79 6.26
N LYS A 155 -10.52 10.85 6.47
CA LYS A 155 -10.21 9.42 6.49
C LYS A 155 -11.31 8.57 5.88
N ILE A 156 -10.96 7.36 5.49
CA ILE A 156 -11.90 6.29 5.16
C ILE A 156 -11.57 5.03 5.94
N ASN A 157 -12.55 4.14 6.03
CA ASN A 157 -12.33 2.79 6.51
C ASN A 157 -11.96 1.88 5.35
N VAL A 158 -10.86 1.18 5.51
CA VAL A 158 -10.32 0.20 4.57
C VAL A 158 -10.37 -1.19 5.19
N GLU A 159 -10.75 -2.22 4.44
CA GLU A 159 -10.60 -3.60 4.87
C GLU A 159 -9.96 -4.47 3.79
N PHE A 160 -8.95 -5.26 4.16
CA PHE A 160 -8.34 -6.23 3.26
C PHE A 160 -9.09 -7.56 3.28
N GLN A 161 -9.32 -8.11 2.09
CA GLN A 161 -9.94 -9.40 1.85
C GLN A 161 -9.02 -10.27 0.97
N GLY A 162 -9.07 -11.58 1.19
CA GLY A 162 -8.21 -12.57 0.51
C GLY A 162 -7.51 -13.51 1.48
N THR A 163 -7.05 -14.63 0.94
CA THR A 163 -6.39 -15.74 1.63
C THR A 163 -5.10 -15.28 2.31
N LYS A 164 -4.35 -14.40 1.64
CA LYS A 164 -3.08 -13.84 2.13
C LYS A 164 -3.18 -12.42 2.69
N LYS A 165 -4.37 -11.96 3.10
CA LYS A 165 -4.56 -10.60 3.65
C LYS A 165 -3.67 -10.22 4.83
N ARG A 166 -3.16 -11.21 5.58
CA ARG A 166 -2.18 -11.01 6.67
C ARG A 166 -0.83 -10.47 6.19
N ASN A 167 -0.52 -10.59 4.90
CA ASN A 167 0.68 -9.99 4.30
C ASN A 167 0.56 -8.47 4.21
N LEU A 168 -0.65 -7.92 4.10
CA LEU A 168 -0.92 -6.48 4.14
C LEU A 168 -1.37 -6.01 5.53
N GLN A 169 -2.04 -6.88 6.30
CA GLN A 169 -2.34 -6.67 7.72
C GLN A 169 -1.17 -7.15 8.57
N ILE A 170 -0.05 -6.42 8.49
CA ILE A 170 1.22 -6.79 9.14
C ILE A 170 0.97 -7.04 10.63
N PRO A 171 1.29 -8.22 11.17
CA PRO A 171 1.02 -8.54 12.55
C PRO A 171 1.97 -7.78 13.49
N GLY A 172 1.42 -7.18 14.54
CA GLY A 172 2.19 -6.53 15.59
C GLY A 172 1.27 -5.84 16.58
N SER A 173 1.76 -5.58 17.79
CA SER A 173 1.02 -4.78 18.78
C SER A 173 1.69 -3.43 19.05
N LYS A 174 2.95 -3.31 18.65
CA LYS A 174 3.78 -2.12 18.80
C LYS A 174 4.53 -1.85 17.52
N LEU A 175 4.99 -0.62 17.37
CA LEU A 175 5.74 -0.18 16.19
C LEU A 175 7.01 -1.02 15.98
N GLU A 176 7.66 -1.44 17.07
CA GLU A 176 8.86 -2.26 17.01
C GLU A 176 8.62 -3.68 16.48
N ASP A 177 7.42 -4.24 16.70
CA ASP A 177 7.05 -5.54 16.13
C ASP A 177 6.89 -5.44 14.61
N ILE A 178 6.17 -4.39 14.19
CA ILE A 178 5.86 -4.10 12.79
C ILE A 178 7.14 -3.76 12.03
N SER A 179 8.05 -2.96 12.60
CA SER A 179 9.29 -2.54 11.95
C SER A 179 10.24 -3.71 11.65
N ASP A 180 10.36 -4.69 12.55
CA ASP A 180 11.20 -5.87 12.35
C ASP A 180 10.72 -6.76 11.20
N LEU A 181 9.40 -6.76 10.91
CA LEU A 181 8.82 -7.43 9.74
C LEU A 181 8.98 -6.57 8.48
N LEU A 182 8.57 -5.30 8.54
CA LEU A 182 8.56 -4.39 7.39
C LEU A 182 9.95 -4.17 6.78
N ARG A 183 11.01 -4.12 7.59
CA ARG A 183 12.37 -3.93 7.06
C ARG A 183 12.82 -5.01 6.09
N ARG A 184 12.26 -6.22 6.23
CA ARG A 184 12.58 -7.39 5.38
C ARG A 184 11.51 -7.64 4.32
N ALA A 185 10.45 -6.82 4.32
CA ALA A 185 9.35 -6.95 3.39
C ALA A 185 9.80 -6.53 1.99
N LYS A 186 9.40 -7.32 0.99
CA LYS A 186 9.53 -7.00 -0.43
C LYS A 186 8.45 -7.72 -1.22
N GLY A 187 8.22 -7.27 -2.44
CA GLY A 187 7.15 -7.75 -3.31
C GLY A 187 5.91 -6.88 -3.20
N PHE A 188 4.84 -7.33 -3.84
CA PHE A 188 3.62 -6.55 -3.99
C PHE A 188 2.37 -7.41 -3.86
N ALA A 189 1.24 -6.74 -3.61
CA ALA A 189 -0.09 -7.30 -3.76
C ALA A 189 -0.90 -6.44 -4.74
N THR A 190 -1.69 -7.08 -5.58
CA THR A 190 -2.59 -6.44 -6.54
C THR A 190 -4.01 -6.98 -6.39
N GLY A 191 -4.98 -6.15 -6.76
CA GLY A 191 -6.38 -6.55 -6.71
C GLY A 191 -7.32 -5.41 -7.03
N ILE A 192 -8.57 -5.53 -6.59
CA ILE A 192 -9.60 -4.51 -6.78
C ILE A 192 -10.06 -3.92 -5.46
N VAL A 193 -10.42 -2.65 -5.53
CA VAL A 193 -11.21 -1.99 -4.51
C VAL A 193 -12.68 -2.19 -4.84
N CYS A 194 -13.43 -2.73 -3.90
CA CYS A 194 -14.88 -2.80 -3.94
C CYS A 194 -15.46 -1.97 -2.79
N THR A 195 -16.53 -1.25 -3.05
CA THR A 195 -17.27 -0.63 -1.95
C THR A 195 -18.31 -1.58 -1.35
N SER A 196 -18.42 -1.58 -0.02
CA SER A 196 -19.50 -2.22 0.72
C SER A 196 -19.79 -1.44 2.00
N ARG A 197 -21.05 -1.05 2.21
CA ARG A 197 -21.51 -0.32 3.41
C ARG A 197 -20.70 0.95 3.73
N GLY A 198 -20.24 1.67 2.70
CA GLY A 198 -19.48 2.92 2.84
C GLY A 198 -18.00 2.76 3.21
N ALA A 199 -17.48 1.53 3.23
CA ALA A 199 -16.05 1.23 3.40
C ALA A 199 -15.42 0.75 2.07
N ALA A 200 -14.12 1.02 1.91
CA ALA A 200 -13.33 0.52 0.79
C ALA A 200 -12.76 -0.86 1.14
N ASN A 201 -13.17 -1.90 0.42
CA ASN A 201 -12.71 -3.27 0.61
C ASN A 201 -11.69 -3.62 -0.46
N LEU A 202 -10.44 -3.85 -0.06
CA LEU A 202 -9.34 -4.21 -0.95
C LEU A 202 -9.29 -5.73 -1.05
N TYR A 203 -9.80 -6.26 -2.15
CA TYR A 203 -9.77 -7.68 -2.45
C TYR A 203 -8.48 -8.02 -3.18
N ILE A 204 -7.59 -8.74 -2.50
CA ILE A 204 -6.30 -9.19 -3.04
C ILE A 204 -6.57 -10.32 -4.04
N MET A 205 -6.10 -10.17 -5.27
CA MET A 205 -6.23 -11.19 -6.31
C MET A 205 -4.90 -11.89 -6.58
N SER A 206 -3.79 -11.20 -6.36
CA SER A 206 -2.47 -11.81 -6.44
C SER A 206 -1.46 -11.10 -5.55
N ASP A 207 -0.47 -11.84 -5.07
CA ASP A 207 0.67 -11.29 -4.34
C ASP A 207 1.92 -12.16 -4.47
N ASN A 208 3.09 -11.56 -4.25
CA ASN A 208 4.36 -12.26 -4.08
C ASN A 208 5.15 -11.72 -2.87
N ILE A 209 4.43 -11.25 -1.85
CA ILE A 209 5.02 -10.62 -0.67
C ILE A 209 5.80 -11.67 0.14
N VAL A 210 7.04 -11.30 0.50
CA VAL A 210 7.87 -12.06 1.43
C VAL A 210 8.45 -11.14 2.49
N PHE A 211 8.72 -11.70 3.67
CA PHE A 211 9.31 -11.01 4.83
C PHE A 211 10.72 -11.50 5.14
N LYS A 212 11.44 -11.97 4.11
CA LYS A 212 12.82 -12.47 4.21
C LYS A 212 13.64 -11.97 3.03
N GLU A 213 14.87 -11.57 3.30
CA GLU A 213 15.77 -10.97 2.30
C GLU A 213 16.11 -11.91 1.16
N ASP A 214 16.42 -13.17 1.47
CA ASP A 214 16.90 -14.17 0.50
C ASP A 214 15.77 -14.99 -0.15
N GLU A 215 14.51 -14.74 0.22
CA GLU A 215 13.37 -15.48 -0.31
C GLU A 215 12.90 -14.85 -1.62
N LEU A 216 12.74 -15.66 -2.67
CA LEU A 216 12.03 -15.29 -3.88
C LEU A 216 10.66 -15.94 -3.80
N SER A 217 9.59 -15.15 -3.83
CA SER A 217 8.23 -15.70 -3.98
C SER A 217 7.82 -15.64 -5.43
N GLU A 218 7.29 -16.76 -5.90
CA GLU A 218 6.50 -16.80 -7.10
C GLU A 218 5.19 -16.01 -6.90
N LEU A 219 4.63 -15.50 -8.00
CA LEU A 219 3.35 -14.83 -8.00
C LEU A 219 2.24 -15.84 -7.64
N TYR A 220 1.56 -15.59 -6.53
CA TYR A 220 0.39 -16.35 -6.14
C TYR A 220 -0.87 -15.68 -6.68
N ILE A 221 -1.79 -16.46 -7.24
CA ILE A 221 -3.12 -16.00 -7.67
C ILE A 221 -4.16 -16.60 -6.73
N ASP A 222 -4.93 -15.74 -6.08
CA ASP A 222 -5.95 -16.09 -5.09
C ASP A 222 -7.27 -16.47 -5.77
N GLN A 223 -7.31 -17.66 -6.36
CA GLN A 223 -8.48 -18.18 -7.09
C GLN A 223 -9.75 -18.22 -6.22
N GLU A 224 -9.60 -18.51 -4.92
CA GLU A 224 -10.73 -18.53 -3.99
C GLU A 224 -11.31 -17.12 -3.81
N ASN A 225 -10.45 -16.11 -3.59
CA ASN A 225 -10.91 -14.74 -3.44
C ASN A 225 -11.49 -14.18 -4.75
N ILE A 226 -10.94 -14.55 -5.91
CA ILE A 226 -11.51 -14.21 -7.22
C ILE A 226 -12.95 -14.75 -7.34
N MET A 227 -13.19 -16.01 -6.97
CA MET A 227 -14.54 -16.59 -6.99
C MET A 227 -15.50 -15.85 -6.03
N ILE A 228 -15.02 -15.45 -4.84
CA ILE A 228 -15.81 -14.65 -3.88
C ILE A 228 -16.21 -13.30 -4.50
N ILE A 229 -15.28 -12.63 -5.18
CA ILE A 229 -15.53 -11.37 -5.89
C ILE A 229 -16.61 -11.56 -6.96
N GLU A 230 -16.46 -12.58 -7.81
CA GLU A 230 -17.43 -12.86 -8.88
C GLU A 230 -18.83 -13.15 -8.31
N MET A 231 -18.93 -13.98 -7.27
CA MET A 231 -20.20 -14.26 -6.60
C MET A 231 -20.80 -13.02 -5.93
N GLY A 232 -19.97 -12.19 -5.29
CA GLY A 232 -20.41 -10.95 -4.65
C GLY A 232 -20.98 -9.94 -5.66
N ILE A 233 -20.34 -9.84 -6.83
CA ILE A 233 -20.81 -9.02 -7.95
C ILE A 233 -22.11 -9.55 -8.52
N GLN A 234 -22.20 -10.85 -8.80
CA GLN A 234 -23.42 -11.49 -9.31
C GLN A 234 -24.61 -11.27 -8.36
N ARG A 235 -24.35 -11.30 -7.05
CA ARG A 235 -25.36 -11.06 -6.00
C ARG A 235 -25.61 -9.58 -5.72
N LYS A 236 -24.94 -8.65 -6.42
CA LYS A 236 -25.03 -7.19 -6.22
C LYS A 236 -24.70 -6.77 -4.78
N LEU A 237 -23.71 -7.42 -4.19
CA LEU A 237 -23.22 -7.14 -2.83
C LEU A 237 -21.86 -6.42 -2.85
N LEU A 238 -21.10 -6.58 -3.93
CA LEU A 238 -19.81 -5.94 -4.15
C LEU A 238 -19.85 -5.12 -5.43
N PHE A 239 -19.28 -3.93 -5.33
CA PHE A 239 -19.31 -2.94 -6.40
C PHE A 239 -17.88 -2.46 -6.66
N PRO A 240 -17.26 -2.90 -7.76
CA PRO A 240 -15.86 -2.56 -8.06
C PRO A 240 -15.73 -1.09 -8.44
N ILE A 241 -14.73 -0.41 -7.88
CA ILE A 241 -14.52 1.04 -8.09
C ILE A 241 -13.15 1.36 -8.67
N SER A 242 -12.11 0.62 -8.30
CA SER A 242 -10.76 0.83 -8.83
C SER A 242 -9.92 -0.43 -8.67
N TRP A 243 -8.76 -0.44 -9.31
CA TRP A 243 -7.70 -1.40 -9.05
C TRP A 243 -6.71 -0.83 -8.05
N PHE A 244 -5.97 -1.72 -7.39
CA PHE A 244 -4.86 -1.31 -6.54
C PHE A 244 -3.63 -2.19 -6.75
N ARG A 245 -2.46 -1.60 -6.51
CA ARG A 245 -1.19 -2.27 -6.26
C ARG A 245 -0.55 -1.67 -5.02
N ILE A 246 -0.02 -2.53 -4.16
CA ILE A 246 0.75 -2.12 -2.98
C ILE A 246 2.08 -2.85 -3.01
N ASP A 247 3.16 -2.12 -3.25
CA ASP A 247 4.54 -2.59 -3.13
C ASP A 247 5.03 -2.32 -1.70
N LEU A 248 5.48 -3.36 -0.99
CA LEU A 248 5.81 -3.26 0.44
C LEU A 248 7.29 -3.02 0.72
N GLY A 249 7.55 -2.33 1.84
CA GLY A 249 8.87 -2.12 2.40
C GLY A 249 9.67 -1.05 1.66
N ILE A 250 10.82 -0.66 2.22
CA ILE A 250 11.65 0.42 1.66
C ILE A 250 12.12 0.12 0.23
N LYS A 251 12.27 -1.16 -0.12
CA LYS A 251 12.61 -1.61 -1.48
C LYS A 251 11.54 -1.30 -2.51
N SER A 252 10.31 -0.94 -2.10
CA SER A 252 9.30 -0.46 -3.04
C SER A 252 9.76 0.79 -3.79
N LEU A 253 10.69 1.59 -3.24
CA LEU A 253 11.26 2.75 -3.95
C LEU A 253 11.92 2.35 -5.28
N GLU A 254 12.43 1.11 -5.37
CA GLU A 254 13.02 0.57 -6.60
C GLU A 254 12.01 0.39 -7.73
N THR A 255 10.70 0.45 -7.44
CA THR A 255 9.64 0.33 -8.45
C THR A 255 9.23 1.68 -9.05
N LEU A 256 9.90 2.78 -8.65
CA LEU A 256 9.66 4.10 -9.21
C LEU A 256 10.31 4.23 -10.59
N GLU A 257 9.63 4.93 -11.50
CA GLU A 257 9.92 4.98 -12.93
C GLU A 257 11.35 5.44 -13.24
N ILE A 258 11.83 6.43 -12.49
CA ILE A 258 13.17 7.03 -12.65
C ILE A 258 14.11 6.64 -11.50
N TRP A 259 13.85 5.52 -10.80
CA TRP A 259 14.67 5.08 -9.67
C TRP A 259 16.16 5.01 -10.00
N ASP A 260 16.51 4.44 -11.15
CA ASP A 260 17.92 4.31 -11.58
C ASP A 260 18.62 5.66 -11.76
N GLU A 261 17.89 6.73 -12.02
CA GLU A 261 18.44 8.09 -12.13
C GLU A 261 18.65 8.75 -10.76
N ILE A 262 17.83 8.42 -9.77
CA ILE A 262 17.83 9.07 -8.46
C ILE A 262 18.55 8.29 -7.37
N ARG A 263 18.75 6.97 -7.52
CA ARG A 263 19.27 6.09 -6.46
C ARG A 263 20.66 6.45 -5.93
N GLU A 264 21.47 7.14 -6.73
CA GLU A 264 22.81 7.60 -6.32
C GLU A 264 22.80 9.02 -5.74
N ASN A 265 21.62 9.65 -5.60
CA ASN A 265 21.50 11.01 -5.10
C ASN A 265 21.98 11.09 -3.62
N PRO A 266 22.97 11.95 -3.29
CA PRO A 266 23.53 12.00 -1.94
C PRO A 266 22.53 12.39 -0.84
N ILE A 267 21.57 13.26 -1.15
CA ILE A 267 20.57 13.72 -0.18
C ILE A 267 19.57 12.59 0.10
N LEU A 268 19.15 11.88 -0.96
CA LEU A 268 18.28 10.71 -0.84
C LEU A 268 18.94 9.64 0.02
N ASN A 269 20.18 9.24 -0.32
CA ASN A 269 20.91 8.19 0.38
C ASN A 269 21.12 8.52 1.86
N LYS A 270 21.51 9.77 2.16
CA LYS A 270 21.59 10.22 3.56
C LYS A 270 20.26 10.09 4.31
N THR A 271 19.14 10.41 3.67
CA THR A 271 17.82 10.32 4.31
C THR A 271 17.38 8.87 4.49
N ILE A 272 17.72 7.99 3.54
CA ILE A 272 17.51 6.54 3.68
C ILE A 272 18.33 6.00 4.87
N ASP A 273 19.59 6.39 5.00
CA ASP A 273 20.44 6.00 6.15
C ASP A 273 19.85 6.49 7.49
N GLU A 274 19.33 7.72 7.54
CA GLU A 274 18.65 8.26 8.71
C GLU A 274 17.38 7.45 9.07
N TYR A 275 16.62 7.05 8.05
CA TYR A 275 15.45 6.19 8.23
C TYR A 275 15.86 4.78 8.72
N ASP A 276 16.92 4.19 8.17
CA ASP A 276 17.44 2.88 8.59
C ASP A 276 17.96 2.91 10.04
N ASN A 277 18.59 4.00 10.47
CA ASN A 277 18.97 4.21 11.86
C ASN A 277 17.74 4.26 12.77
N TYR A 278 16.69 4.97 12.35
CA TYR A 278 15.42 5.02 13.07
C TYR A 278 14.79 3.62 13.21
N ILE A 279 14.74 2.84 12.13
CA ILE A 279 14.25 1.45 12.16
C ILE A 279 15.11 0.56 13.06
N SER A 280 16.43 0.67 12.96
CA SER A 280 17.37 -0.05 13.82
C SER A 280 17.13 0.25 15.29
N SER A 281 16.83 1.50 15.64
CA SER A 281 16.55 1.89 17.02
C SER A 281 15.27 1.25 17.58
N LEU A 282 14.22 1.15 16.76
CA LEU A 282 12.97 0.47 17.14
C LEU A 282 13.22 -1.02 17.37
N ILE A 283 14.00 -1.64 16.49
CA ILE A 283 14.28 -3.08 16.56
C ILE A 283 15.20 -3.37 17.75
N TYR A 284 16.22 -2.54 17.97
CA TYR A 284 17.04 -2.62 19.16
C TYR A 284 16.18 -2.51 20.42
N LYS A 285 15.24 -1.57 20.48
CA LYS A 285 14.31 -1.43 21.63
C LYS A 285 13.46 -2.69 21.84
N LYS A 286 12.99 -3.34 20.77
CA LYS A 286 12.31 -4.66 20.86
C LYS A 286 13.21 -5.68 21.52
N TYR A 287 14.41 -5.89 20.99
CA TYR A 287 15.31 -6.92 21.47
C TYR A 287 15.92 -6.61 22.83
N LYS A 288 16.23 -5.35 23.15
CA LYS A 288 16.59 -4.91 24.50
C LYS A 288 15.48 -5.24 25.49
N SER A 289 14.22 -4.94 25.18
CA SER A 289 13.11 -5.26 26.09
C SER A 289 12.92 -6.76 26.35
N VAL A 290 13.33 -7.61 25.41
CA VAL A 290 13.35 -9.08 25.54
C VAL A 290 14.59 -9.54 26.31
N ALA A 291 15.76 -9.03 25.94
CA ALA A 291 17.04 -9.36 26.56
C ALA A 291 17.12 -8.88 28.01
N SER A 292 16.70 -7.66 28.34
CA SER A 292 16.67 -7.13 29.71
C SER A 292 15.72 -7.89 30.65
N ARG A 293 14.85 -8.76 30.11
CA ARG A 293 14.04 -9.70 30.93
C ARG A 293 14.78 -11.01 31.23
N GLU A 294 15.87 -11.35 30.53
CA GLU A 294 16.57 -12.63 30.66
C GLU A 294 18.11 -12.51 30.86
N ILE A 295 18.76 -11.41 30.47
CA ILE A 295 20.20 -11.18 30.55
C ILE A 295 20.47 -9.68 30.78
N GLY A 296 21.15 -9.34 31.88
CA GLY A 296 21.65 -7.99 32.12
C GLY A 296 22.95 -7.74 31.36
N VAL A 297 23.07 -6.56 30.74
CA VAL A 297 24.23 -5.62 30.70
C VAL A 297 24.05 -4.65 29.50
N ASP A 298 24.57 -3.43 29.64
CA ASP A 298 24.63 -2.35 28.64
C ASP A 298 25.29 -2.80 27.31
N LEU A 299 24.48 -2.86 26.25
CA LEU A 299 24.85 -3.23 24.87
C LEU A 299 24.62 -2.07 23.88
N GLU A 300 24.23 -0.91 24.39
CA GLU A 300 23.63 0.17 23.58
C GLU A 300 24.69 0.95 22.79
N ASP A 301 25.77 1.36 23.43
CA ASP A 301 26.84 2.13 22.79
C ASP A 301 27.58 1.31 21.72
N ASP A 302 27.80 0.01 21.97
CA ASP A 302 28.46 -0.87 21.02
C ASP A 302 27.58 -1.12 19.78
N PHE A 303 26.26 -1.32 19.94
CA PHE A 303 25.36 -1.59 18.81
C PHE A 303 25.21 -0.38 17.88
N TYR A 304 25.11 0.84 18.40
CA TYR A 304 24.98 2.03 17.57
C TYR A 304 26.31 2.47 16.94
N SER A 305 27.44 1.98 17.44
CA SER A 305 28.77 2.25 16.85
C SER A 305 29.09 1.35 15.63
N MET A 306 28.36 0.24 15.45
CA MET A 306 28.51 -0.70 14.32
C MET A 306 28.06 -0.11 12.97
N THR A 307 28.61 -0.64 11.88
CA THR A 307 28.13 -0.38 10.51
C THR A 307 26.75 -0.99 10.26
N PRO A 308 25.99 -0.53 9.25
CA PRO A 308 24.67 -1.10 8.93
C PRO A 308 24.68 -2.62 8.70
N GLN A 309 25.69 -3.14 8.00
CA GLN A 309 25.84 -4.58 7.76
C GLN A 309 26.11 -5.37 9.04
N GLU A 310 26.90 -4.82 9.95
CA GLU A 310 27.19 -5.44 11.25
C GLU A 310 25.97 -5.42 12.17
N ARG A 311 25.20 -4.32 12.18
CA ARG A 311 23.93 -4.26 12.92
C ARG A 311 22.93 -5.27 12.39
N ASP A 312 22.80 -5.36 11.08
CA ASP A 312 21.88 -6.31 10.47
C ASP A 312 22.25 -7.76 10.79
N LYS A 313 23.55 -8.09 10.70
CA LYS A 313 24.06 -9.39 11.13
C LYS A 313 23.82 -9.65 12.63
N ALA A 314 24.13 -8.69 13.50
CA ALA A 314 23.91 -8.82 14.93
C ALA A 314 22.42 -9.03 15.27
N LEU A 315 21.51 -8.32 14.59
CA LEU A 315 20.08 -8.51 14.73
C LEU A 315 19.61 -9.88 14.21
N LYS A 316 20.20 -10.38 13.12
CA LYS A 316 19.93 -11.72 12.58
C LYS A 316 20.37 -12.80 13.57
N ASP A 317 21.58 -12.68 14.12
CA ASP A 317 22.13 -13.60 15.12
C ASP A 317 21.31 -13.57 16.42
N MET A 318 20.89 -12.39 16.89
CA MET A 318 19.98 -12.26 18.04
C MET A 318 18.62 -12.92 17.77
N ALA A 319 18.04 -12.70 16.60
CA ALA A 319 16.76 -13.31 16.22
C ALA A 319 16.84 -14.84 16.17
N GLU A 320 17.94 -15.39 15.66
CA GLU A 320 18.19 -16.83 15.64
C GLU A 320 18.40 -17.41 17.05
N ALA A 321 19.20 -16.73 17.89
CA ALA A 321 19.42 -17.14 19.27
C ALA A 321 18.12 -17.16 20.08
N ILE A 322 17.28 -16.13 19.94
CA ILE A 322 15.96 -16.07 20.60
C ILE A 322 15.04 -17.18 20.09
N LYS A 323 15.03 -17.44 18.78
CA LYS A 323 14.23 -18.53 18.20
C LYS A 323 14.66 -19.90 18.72
N PHE A 324 15.97 -20.12 18.86
CA PHE A 324 16.53 -21.35 19.45
C PHE A 324 16.10 -21.50 20.92
N LEU A 325 16.27 -20.45 21.74
CA LEU A 325 15.87 -20.46 23.15
C LEU A 325 14.37 -20.69 23.30
N THR A 326 13.54 -20.01 22.53
CA THR A 326 12.07 -20.15 22.56
C THR A 326 11.61 -21.56 22.21
N LYS A 327 12.30 -22.24 21.27
CA LYS A 327 12.03 -23.63 20.93
C LYS A 327 12.40 -24.58 22.07
N LYS A 328 13.56 -24.34 22.70
CA LYS A 328 14.11 -25.18 23.78
C LYS A 328 13.32 -25.09 25.09
N TYR A 329 12.63 -23.96 25.35
CA TYR A 329 11.79 -23.77 26.54
C TYR A 329 10.31 -24.17 26.35
N ARG A 330 9.91 -24.60 25.14
CA ARG A 330 8.56 -25.14 24.87
C ARG A 330 8.50 -26.67 24.85
N GLU A 331 9.65 -27.34 24.93
CA GLU A 331 9.81 -28.77 25.27
C GLU A 331 10.09 -28.89 26.77
#